data_AF-A0A4P7SJ22-F1
#
_entry.id   AF-A0A4P7SJ22-F1
#
_cell.length_a   1.000
_cell.length_b   1.000
_cell.length_c   1.000
_cell.angle_alpha   90.00
_cell.angle_beta   90.00
_cell.angle_gamma   90.00
#
_symmetry.space_group_name_H-M   'P 1'
#
loop_
_entity.id
_entity.type
_entity.pdbx_description
1 polymer ?
#
loop_
_entity_poly.entity_id
_entity_poly.type
_entity_poly.pdbx_seq_one_letter_code
_entity_poly.pdbx_strand_id
1 'polypeptide(L)'
;MFAGLLLALGIAPAPAVIILDPPPVTPVDVPATDLVIATPPNAVGQRLTGFLPPVGATFDPTAGYPSGNPTGYDPGNPSFAGTGRVAVEDTGEILPFYCIQSRVGTFSGLGYTNTTWAESNVQNTGYVARIVNSYYPVVPTEPAAAATDNQRGAAVQAAIWFFTDGYIVSTADPVRPLVESIVAATLLAGPLAEPSPPAIAITPASASGAAGALVGPFTVTATATDGAPTDATLDIPAGVTAYSDAAGTVEVASGAPVASGTQIWLRGTTPGTVSLGATATVDVPAGTIYLYDGNTPGQAAAQTIMLAQTGNIKADTTAAVELFAAGSLVVDKTIAGAAAGAQGEVVLDVACTLNGTPVLGQSITLPAGSPAGTTSSRYDGIPDGSACTVTEPTTGQTAAVGVVTASTGDVTIAADTDAVITVTNTITVTNTYAPPRNAGSSDGAPELAVTGADSSRPLVALAVGLLVAGLALVGASRRWGTRRG
;
A
#
# COMPACT_ATOMS: atom_id res chain seq x y z
N MET A 1 36.49 33.06 -58.16
CA MET A 1 35.18 33.47 -57.63
C MET A 1 34.12 32.76 -58.45
N PHE A 2 33.49 31.72 -57.92
CA PHE A 2 32.13 31.25 -58.25
C PHE A 2 31.76 30.25 -57.14
N ALA A 3 30.78 30.63 -56.32
CA ALA A 3 30.30 29.87 -55.18
C ALA A 3 29.34 28.78 -55.66
N GLY A 4 29.54 27.55 -55.16
CA GLY A 4 28.77 26.36 -55.51
C GLY A 4 27.37 26.34 -54.91
N LEU A 5 26.42 25.95 -55.74
CA LEU A 5 25.01 25.69 -55.44
C LEU A 5 24.87 24.28 -54.84
N LEU A 6 24.50 24.17 -53.56
CA LEU A 6 24.13 22.88 -52.94
C LEU A 6 22.67 22.57 -53.26
N LEU A 7 22.44 21.44 -53.94
CA LEU A 7 21.13 20.89 -54.27
C LEU A 7 20.70 19.95 -53.12
N ALA A 8 19.66 20.33 -52.36
CA ALA A 8 19.05 19.44 -51.37
C ALA A 8 18.09 18.47 -52.07
N LEU A 9 18.40 17.18 -52.05
CA LEU A 9 17.50 16.11 -52.49
C LEU A 9 16.40 15.91 -51.44
N GLY A 10 15.15 16.06 -51.87
CA GLY A 10 13.96 15.72 -51.07
C GLY A 10 13.82 14.22 -50.89
N ILE A 11 13.58 13.79 -49.65
CA ILE A 11 13.18 12.41 -49.33
C ILE A 11 11.66 12.34 -49.50
N ALA A 12 11.18 11.53 -50.44
CA ALA A 12 9.76 11.18 -50.55
C ALA A 12 9.37 10.19 -49.45
N PRO A 13 8.17 10.28 -48.85
CA PRO A 13 7.68 9.26 -47.92
C PRO A 13 7.43 7.95 -48.67
N ALA A 14 7.94 6.85 -48.14
CA ALA A 14 7.69 5.50 -48.63
C ALA A 14 6.20 5.12 -48.43
N PRO A 15 5.59 4.32 -49.33
CA PRO A 15 4.28 3.75 -49.08
C PRO A 15 4.32 2.77 -47.89
N ALA A 16 3.25 2.81 -47.10
CA ALA A 16 3.03 1.94 -45.94
C ALA A 16 2.99 0.46 -46.35
N VAL A 17 3.76 -0.37 -45.65
CA VAL A 17 3.68 -1.83 -45.70
C VAL A 17 2.90 -2.30 -44.48
N ILE A 18 1.82 -3.06 -44.71
CA ILE A 18 1.05 -3.73 -43.66
C ILE A 18 1.83 -4.99 -43.28
N ILE A 19 2.27 -5.07 -42.02
CA ILE A 19 2.82 -6.29 -41.44
C ILE A 19 1.65 -7.05 -40.81
N LEU A 20 1.36 -8.23 -41.35
CA LEU A 20 0.32 -9.16 -40.89
C LEU A 20 0.98 -10.22 -39.99
N ASP A 21 1.28 -9.83 -38.75
CA ASP A 21 1.13 -10.66 -37.54
C ASP A 21 1.72 -9.91 -36.33
N PRO A 22 0.98 -9.74 -35.23
CA PRO A 22 1.50 -9.09 -34.04
C PRO A 22 2.46 -10.04 -33.29
N PRO A 23 3.66 -9.58 -32.90
CA PRO A 23 4.44 -10.29 -31.89
C PRO A 23 3.64 -10.32 -30.57
N PRO A 24 3.88 -11.31 -29.68
CA PRO A 24 3.22 -11.37 -28.39
C PRO A 24 3.43 -10.05 -27.65
N VAL A 25 2.36 -9.32 -27.43
CA VAL A 25 2.37 -8.04 -26.71
C VAL A 25 2.70 -8.33 -25.24
N THR A 26 3.89 -7.93 -24.82
CA THR A 26 4.10 -7.53 -23.43
C THR A 26 3.11 -6.39 -23.15
N PRO A 27 2.36 -6.41 -22.04
CA PRO A 27 1.50 -5.29 -21.67
C PRO A 27 2.36 -4.04 -21.62
N VAL A 28 2.14 -3.12 -22.56
CA VAL A 28 2.61 -1.75 -22.40
C VAL A 28 1.62 -1.11 -21.45
N ASP A 29 2.08 -0.63 -20.29
CA ASP A 29 1.29 0.22 -19.40
C ASP A 29 0.90 1.48 -20.20
N VAL A 30 -0.27 1.43 -20.83
CA VAL A 30 -0.93 2.61 -21.37
C VAL A 30 -1.64 3.28 -20.19
N PRO A 31 -1.47 4.60 -19.95
CA PRO A 31 -2.18 5.27 -18.88
C PRO A 31 -3.68 5.00 -19.00
N ALA A 32 -4.31 4.63 -17.89
CA ALA A 32 -5.76 4.44 -17.83
C ALA A 32 -6.46 5.78 -18.13
N THR A 33 -7.50 5.71 -18.96
CA THR A 33 -8.34 6.87 -19.30
C THR A 33 -9.47 6.96 -18.27
N ASP A 34 -9.50 8.03 -17.48
CA ASP A 34 -10.57 8.23 -16.48
C ASP A 34 -11.79 8.92 -17.09
N LEU A 35 -11.54 9.91 -17.96
CA LEU A 35 -12.54 10.79 -18.54
C LEU A 35 -12.34 10.91 -20.05
N VAL A 36 -13.43 10.99 -20.80
CA VAL A 36 -13.40 11.25 -22.25
C VAL A 36 -14.23 12.50 -22.55
N ILE A 37 -13.71 13.44 -23.34
CA ILE A 37 -14.49 14.61 -23.76
C ILE A 37 -15.69 14.16 -24.59
N ALA A 38 -16.88 14.43 -24.08
CA ALA A 38 -18.13 14.07 -24.73
C ALA A 38 -18.51 15.09 -25.82
N THR A 39 -19.08 14.61 -26.91
CA THR A 39 -19.73 15.46 -27.93
C THR A 39 -20.95 16.16 -27.29
N PRO A 40 -21.09 17.49 -27.36
CA PRO A 40 -22.09 18.17 -26.55
C PRO A 40 -23.48 18.07 -27.17
N PRO A 41 -24.52 17.85 -26.35
CA PRO A 41 -25.79 18.52 -26.57
C PRO A 41 -25.90 19.86 -25.80
N ASN A 42 -25.06 20.13 -24.79
CA ASN A 42 -25.34 21.20 -23.80
C ASN A 42 -24.09 21.96 -23.25
N ALA A 43 -23.10 22.32 -24.08
CA ALA A 43 -22.01 23.20 -23.63
C ALA A 43 -22.58 24.60 -23.30
N VAL A 44 -22.18 25.17 -22.16
CA VAL A 44 -22.70 26.47 -21.68
C VAL A 44 -21.59 27.50 -21.74
N GLY A 45 -21.77 28.52 -22.59
CA GLY A 45 -20.74 29.51 -22.86
C GLY A 45 -21.05 30.37 -24.06
N GLN A 46 -20.16 31.29 -24.37
CA GLN A 46 -20.27 32.17 -25.55
C GLN A 46 -18.90 32.53 -26.09
N ARG A 47 -18.88 33.13 -27.29
CA ARG A 47 -17.67 33.73 -27.86
C ARG A 47 -17.27 34.95 -27.05
N LEU A 48 -15.97 35.19 -26.95
CA LEU A 48 -15.40 36.38 -26.31
C LEU A 48 -14.45 37.09 -27.26
N THR A 49 -14.29 38.38 -27.04
CA THR A 49 -13.22 39.19 -27.64
C THR A 49 -12.22 39.58 -26.55
N GLY A 50 -10.93 39.37 -26.77
CA GLY A 50 -9.93 39.66 -25.76
C GLY A 50 -8.50 39.62 -26.27
N PHE A 51 -7.58 39.51 -25.33
CA PHE A 51 -6.15 39.70 -25.54
C PHE A 51 -5.36 38.69 -24.69
N LEU A 52 -4.27 38.15 -25.25
CA LEU A 52 -3.33 37.30 -24.52
C LEU A 52 -1.94 37.93 -24.51
N PRO A 53 -1.17 37.78 -23.41
CA PRO A 53 0.20 38.26 -23.35
C PRO A 53 1.08 37.49 -24.34
N PRO A 54 2.14 38.08 -24.92
CA PRO A 54 3.07 37.34 -25.78
C PRO A 54 3.55 36.04 -25.13
N VAL A 55 3.78 35.00 -25.93
CA VAL A 55 4.22 33.69 -25.41
C VAL A 55 5.51 33.85 -24.61
N GLY A 56 5.52 33.34 -23.37
CA GLY A 56 6.66 33.43 -22.45
C GLY A 56 6.77 34.76 -21.69
N ALA A 57 5.85 35.71 -21.88
CA ALA A 57 5.78 36.90 -21.05
C ALA A 57 5.38 36.53 -19.61
N THR A 58 6.04 37.14 -18.63
CA THR A 58 5.68 37.01 -17.23
C THR A 58 4.40 37.79 -16.94
N PHE A 59 3.45 37.15 -16.27
CA PHE A 59 2.18 37.75 -15.87
C PHE A 59 1.94 37.48 -14.38
N ASP A 60 1.59 38.54 -13.64
CA ASP A 60 1.25 38.45 -12.21
C ASP A 60 -0.24 38.75 -12.01
N PRO A 61 -1.09 37.72 -11.78
CA PRO A 61 -2.52 37.93 -11.55
C PRO A 61 -2.83 38.67 -10.25
N THR A 62 -1.90 38.71 -9.29
CA THR A 62 -2.15 39.31 -7.97
C THR A 62 -2.17 40.84 -8.02
N ALA A 63 -1.69 41.43 -9.12
CA ALA A 63 -1.80 42.87 -9.40
C ALA A 63 -3.24 43.34 -9.68
N GLY A 64 -4.18 42.41 -9.87
CA GLY A 64 -5.57 42.72 -10.17
C GLY A 64 -5.87 42.82 -11.67
N TYR A 65 -7.16 42.90 -12.00
CA TYR A 65 -7.61 42.93 -13.37
C TYR A 65 -7.39 44.33 -14.01
N PRO A 66 -6.74 44.44 -15.19
CA PRO A 66 -6.46 45.72 -15.83
C PRO A 66 -7.72 46.53 -16.17
N SER A 67 -7.67 47.85 -15.94
CA SER A 67 -8.78 48.77 -16.18
C SER A 67 -9.03 49.09 -17.66
N GLY A 68 -8.09 48.79 -18.56
CA GLY A 68 -8.23 49.00 -20.00
C GLY A 68 -7.63 47.87 -20.83
N ASN A 69 -7.76 47.98 -22.16
CA ASN A 69 -7.15 47.02 -23.08
C ASN A 69 -5.62 47.07 -22.97
N PRO A 70 -4.95 45.92 -22.80
CA PRO A 70 -3.50 45.88 -22.61
C PRO A 70 -2.77 46.27 -23.89
N THR A 71 -1.66 47.01 -23.75
CA THR A 71 -0.76 47.34 -24.87
C THR A 71 0.26 46.21 -25.04
N GLY A 72 0.52 45.80 -26.29
CA GLY A 72 1.52 44.77 -26.60
C GLY A 72 1.03 43.32 -26.42
N TYR A 73 -0.24 43.12 -26.13
CA TYR A 73 -0.87 41.79 -26.14
C TYR A 73 -1.41 41.48 -27.53
N ASP A 74 -1.44 40.19 -27.88
CA ASP A 74 -2.00 39.70 -29.14
C ASP A 74 -3.53 39.54 -29.01
N PRO A 75 -4.31 39.79 -30.08
CA PRO A 75 -5.74 39.47 -30.09
C PRO A 75 -5.98 37.99 -29.81
N GLY A 76 -6.72 37.69 -28.75
CA GLY A 76 -7.14 36.34 -28.35
C GLY A 76 -8.66 36.26 -28.41
N ASN A 77 -9.22 35.80 -29.54
CA ASN A 77 -10.67 35.76 -29.76
C ASN A 77 -11.17 34.31 -29.82
N PRO A 78 -11.30 33.64 -28.65
CA PRO A 78 -11.69 32.24 -28.62
C PRO A 78 -13.08 32.04 -29.24
N SER A 79 -13.23 30.97 -30.03
CA SER A 79 -14.50 30.60 -30.65
C SER A 79 -15.54 30.09 -29.64
N PHE A 80 -15.11 29.80 -28.41
CA PHE A 80 -15.97 29.41 -27.29
C PHE A 80 -15.25 29.64 -25.96
N ALA A 81 -15.95 30.19 -24.98
CA ALA A 81 -15.53 30.26 -23.59
C ALA A 81 -16.69 29.82 -22.70
N GLY A 82 -16.48 28.78 -21.90
CA GLY A 82 -17.52 28.19 -21.06
C GLY A 82 -17.20 26.78 -20.61
N THR A 83 -18.22 26.06 -20.16
CA THR A 83 -18.08 24.67 -19.69
C THR A 83 -18.16 23.68 -20.85
N GLY A 84 -17.20 22.76 -20.91
CA GLY A 84 -17.25 21.54 -21.73
C GLY A 84 -18.00 20.41 -21.00
N ARG A 85 -18.04 19.23 -21.61
CA ARG A 85 -18.59 18.01 -21.00
C ARG A 85 -17.63 16.84 -21.17
N VAL A 86 -17.42 16.09 -20.10
CA VAL A 86 -16.67 14.83 -20.10
C VAL A 86 -17.60 13.70 -19.65
N ALA A 87 -17.42 12.52 -20.21
CA ALA A 87 -17.99 11.28 -19.72
C ALA A 87 -16.95 10.57 -18.85
N VAL A 88 -17.33 10.15 -17.66
CA VAL A 88 -16.54 9.23 -16.83
C VAL A 88 -16.58 7.85 -17.48
N GLU A 89 -15.43 7.23 -17.79
CA GLU A 89 -15.39 5.96 -18.53
C GLU A 89 -16.21 4.85 -17.84
N ASP A 90 -16.08 4.75 -16.51
CA ASP A 90 -16.66 3.64 -15.75
C ASP A 90 -18.15 3.78 -15.42
N THR A 91 -18.61 5.00 -15.21
CA THR A 91 -19.99 5.27 -14.74
C THR A 91 -20.87 5.83 -15.85
N GLY A 92 -20.28 6.36 -16.92
CA GLY A 92 -20.98 7.11 -17.95
C GLY A 92 -21.53 8.45 -17.47
N GLU A 93 -21.19 8.87 -16.24
CA GLU A 93 -21.62 10.16 -15.70
C GLU A 93 -21.07 11.31 -16.55
N ILE A 94 -21.91 12.31 -16.82
CA ILE A 94 -21.54 13.47 -17.62
C ILE A 94 -21.26 14.65 -16.70
N LEU A 95 -20.01 15.05 -16.61
CA LEU A 95 -19.55 16.14 -15.75
C LEU A 95 -19.17 17.38 -16.58
N PRO A 96 -19.47 18.60 -16.09
CA PRO A 96 -18.93 19.81 -16.69
C PRO A 96 -17.46 19.99 -16.31
N PHE A 97 -16.67 20.57 -17.22
CA PHE A 97 -15.29 20.95 -16.96
C PHE A 97 -14.99 22.35 -17.51
N TYR A 98 -13.94 22.98 -17.01
CA TYR A 98 -13.33 24.16 -17.61
C TYR A 98 -11.95 23.84 -18.17
N CYS A 99 -11.62 24.53 -19.25
CA CYS A 99 -10.32 24.52 -19.89
C CYS A 99 -9.36 25.43 -19.11
N ILE A 100 -8.21 24.94 -18.63
CA ILE A 100 -7.30 25.77 -17.82
C ILE A 100 -6.05 26.25 -18.58
N GLN A 101 -5.97 25.97 -19.89
CA GLN A 101 -4.92 26.43 -20.82
C GLN A 101 -5.52 26.92 -22.15
N SER A 102 -5.59 28.23 -22.35
CA SER A 102 -6.22 28.87 -23.52
C SER A 102 -5.46 28.69 -24.84
N ARG A 103 -4.16 28.37 -24.80
CA ARG A 103 -3.28 28.32 -25.99
C ARG A 103 -3.12 26.94 -26.62
N VAL A 104 -3.53 25.88 -25.94
CA VAL A 104 -3.51 24.51 -26.46
C VAL A 104 -4.91 24.19 -27.00
N GLY A 105 -5.06 23.29 -27.97
CA GLY A 105 -6.37 22.85 -28.45
C GLY A 105 -6.93 21.68 -27.63
N THR A 106 -8.25 21.51 -27.60
CA THR A 106 -8.88 20.25 -27.16
C THR A 106 -10.14 19.99 -28.00
N PHE A 107 -10.58 18.73 -28.08
CA PHE A 107 -11.73 18.33 -28.90
C PHE A 107 -12.38 17.05 -28.37
N SER A 108 -13.60 16.77 -28.83
CA SER A 108 -14.37 15.59 -28.41
C SER A 108 -13.66 14.28 -28.75
N GLY A 109 -13.76 13.30 -27.85
CA GLY A 109 -13.16 11.98 -27.98
C GLY A 109 -11.74 11.86 -27.43
N LEU A 110 -11.15 12.94 -26.92
CA LEU A 110 -9.87 12.87 -26.21
C LEU A 110 -10.05 12.34 -24.79
N GLY A 111 -9.16 11.44 -24.39
CA GLY A 111 -9.11 10.84 -23.07
C GLY A 111 -8.17 11.57 -22.11
N TYR A 112 -8.49 11.46 -20.82
CA TYR A 112 -7.90 12.26 -19.76
C TYR A 112 -7.70 11.41 -18.50
N THR A 113 -6.60 11.64 -17.79
CA THR A 113 -6.25 10.97 -16.53
C THR A 113 -6.01 12.00 -15.42
N ASN A 114 -6.39 11.65 -14.19
CA ASN A 114 -6.24 12.49 -13.01
C ASN A 114 -4.77 12.76 -12.71
N THR A 115 -4.46 13.95 -12.23
CA THR A 115 -3.11 14.33 -11.78
C THR A 115 -3.18 15.28 -10.59
N THR A 116 -2.07 15.40 -9.85
CA THR A 116 -1.95 16.43 -8.82
C THR A 116 -1.77 17.83 -9.43
N TRP A 117 -2.09 18.87 -8.67
CA TRP A 117 -1.86 20.26 -9.08
C TRP A 117 -0.38 20.51 -9.39
N ALA A 118 0.53 19.92 -8.61
CA ALA A 118 1.96 20.06 -8.80
C ALA A 118 2.42 19.44 -10.13
N GLU A 119 1.96 18.23 -10.44
CA GLU A 119 2.32 17.51 -11.68
C GLU A 119 1.70 18.15 -12.93
N SER A 120 0.54 18.78 -12.81
CA SER A 120 -0.11 19.49 -13.92
C SER A 120 0.72 20.65 -14.48
N ASN A 121 1.65 21.20 -13.69
CA ASN A 121 2.43 22.42 -14.00
C ASN A 121 1.58 23.66 -14.34
N VAL A 122 0.28 23.66 -14.01
CA VAL A 122 -0.58 24.83 -14.20
C VAL A 122 -0.34 25.85 -13.10
N GLN A 123 -0.20 27.11 -13.47
CA GLN A 123 0.03 28.20 -12.52
C GLN A 123 -1.28 28.60 -11.84
N ASN A 124 -1.19 29.05 -10.59
CA ASN A 124 -2.31 29.64 -9.84
C ASN A 124 -3.54 28.72 -9.66
N THR A 125 -3.33 27.39 -9.65
CA THR A 125 -4.38 26.37 -9.52
C THR A 125 -5.27 26.58 -8.30
N GLY A 126 -4.73 27.04 -7.17
CA GLY A 126 -5.53 27.37 -5.99
C GLY A 126 -6.54 28.51 -6.20
N TYR A 127 -6.22 29.50 -7.03
CA TYR A 127 -7.17 30.56 -7.42
C TYR A 127 -8.19 30.05 -8.44
N VAL A 128 -7.77 29.19 -9.38
CA VAL A 128 -8.68 28.53 -10.32
C VAL A 128 -9.70 27.67 -9.55
N ALA A 129 -9.24 26.86 -8.59
CA ALA A 129 -10.10 26.05 -7.75
C ALA A 129 -11.07 26.91 -6.92
N ARG A 130 -10.62 28.08 -6.42
CA ARG A 130 -11.51 29.04 -5.75
C ARG A 130 -12.61 29.52 -6.68
N ILE A 131 -12.29 29.89 -7.91
CA ILE A 131 -13.27 30.31 -8.93
C ILE A 131 -14.28 29.19 -9.19
N VAL A 132 -13.79 28.00 -9.53
CA VAL A 132 -14.65 26.85 -9.86
C VAL A 132 -15.63 26.53 -8.74
N ASN A 133 -15.18 26.56 -7.48
CA ASN A 133 -16.01 26.24 -6.32
C ASN A 133 -16.96 27.37 -5.89
N SER A 134 -16.81 28.59 -6.41
CA SER A 134 -17.59 29.77 -5.96
C SER A 134 -18.60 30.26 -6.99
N TYR A 135 -18.50 29.80 -8.25
CA TYR A 135 -19.27 30.30 -9.37
C TYR A 135 -19.90 29.16 -10.18
N TYR A 136 -20.61 29.51 -11.25
CA TYR A 136 -21.25 28.54 -12.14
C TYR A 136 -20.26 27.46 -12.63
N PRO A 137 -20.68 26.17 -12.67
CA PRO A 137 -21.98 25.64 -12.32
C PRO A 137 -22.11 25.13 -10.86
N VAL A 138 -21.03 25.16 -10.05
CA VAL A 138 -21.09 24.75 -8.62
C VAL A 138 -22.07 25.62 -7.86
N VAL A 139 -22.02 26.93 -8.10
CA VAL A 139 -23.02 27.91 -7.61
C VAL A 139 -23.80 28.43 -8.81
N PRO A 140 -24.94 27.81 -9.17
CA PRO A 140 -25.62 28.07 -10.45
C PRO A 140 -26.05 29.53 -10.65
N THR A 141 -26.25 30.26 -9.56
CA THR A 141 -26.71 31.66 -9.58
C THR A 141 -25.57 32.69 -9.56
N GLU A 142 -24.30 32.28 -9.61
CA GLU A 142 -23.15 33.20 -9.60
C GLU A 142 -22.36 33.18 -10.92
N PRO A 143 -21.85 34.33 -11.43
CA PRO A 143 -21.95 35.68 -10.87
C PRO A 143 -23.35 36.31 -11.05
N ALA A 144 -24.03 36.69 -9.96
CA ALA A 144 -25.44 37.08 -9.96
C ALA A 144 -25.84 38.12 -11.04
N ALA A 145 -24.93 39.03 -11.39
CA ALA A 145 -25.13 40.07 -12.40
C ALA A 145 -25.22 39.56 -13.85
N ALA A 146 -24.86 38.30 -14.13
CA ALA A 146 -25.00 37.71 -15.45
C ALA A 146 -26.48 37.44 -15.79
N ALA A 147 -26.89 37.80 -17.01
CA ALA A 147 -28.28 37.64 -17.44
C ALA A 147 -28.61 36.20 -17.90
N THR A 148 -27.59 35.41 -18.27
CA THR A 148 -27.75 34.05 -18.77
C THR A 148 -26.63 33.14 -18.28
N ASP A 149 -26.87 31.83 -18.25
CA ASP A 149 -25.84 30.84 -17.92
C ASP A 149 -24.68 30.86 -18.91
N ASN A 150 -24.92 31.19 -20.18
CA ASN A 150 -23.84 31.38 -21.17
C ASN A 150 -22.88 32.52 -20.77
N GLN A 151 -23.43 33.63 -20.25
CA GLN A 151 -22.59 34.71 -19.71
C GLN A 151 -21.87 34.28 -18.43
N ARG A 152 -22.51 33.48 -17.56
CA ARG A 152 -21.87 32.94 -16.35
C ARG A 152 -20.68 32.06 -16.71
N GLY A 153 -20.90 31.05 -17.56
CA GLY A 153 -19.86 30.13 -18.01
C GLY A 153 -18.71 30.85 -18.70
N ALA A 154 -19.01 31.82 -19.58
CA ALA A 154 -17.96 32.59 -20.27
C ALA A 154 -17.17 33.50 -19.32
N ALA A 155 -17.85 34.15 -18.35
CA ALA A 155 -17.17 34.98 -17.35
C ALA A 155 -16.22 34.15 -16.47
N VAL A 156 -16.70 32.98 -16.01
CA VAL A 156 -15.89 32.04 -15.22
C VAL A 156 -14.70 31.53 -16.02
N GLN A 157 -14.91 31.06 -17.26
CA GLN A 157 -13.83 30.58 -18.13
C GLN A 157 -12.78 31.67 -18.40
N ALA A 158 -13.20 32.92 -18.63
CA ALA A 158 -12.28 34.04 -18.84
C ALA A 158 -11.51 34.41 -17.58
N ALA A 159 -12.13 34.36 -16.39
CA ALA A 159 -11.44 34.57 -15.13
C ALA A 159 -10.41 33.48 -14.86
N ILE A 160 -10.72 32.21 -15.20
CA ILE A 160 -9.75 31.10 -15.14
C ILE A 160 -8.53 31.42 -16.03
N TRP A 161 -8.75 31.77 -17.30
CA TRP A 161 -7.65 32.12 -18.22
C TRP A 161 -6.90 33.39 -17.82
N PHE A 162 -7.52 34.31 -17.08
CA PHE A 162 -6.80 35.42 -16.46
C PHE A 162 -5.76 34.89 -15.47
N PHE A 163 -6.14 34.01 -14.54
CA PHE A 163 -5.21 33.48 -13.55
C PHE A 163 -4.16 32.53 -14.13
N THR A 164 -4.48 31.78 -15.19
CA THR A 164 -3.53 30.79 -15.75
C THR A 164 -2.68 31.35 -16.89
N ASP A 165 -3.26 32.16 -17.77
CA ASP A 165 -2.63 32.59 -19.03
C ASP A 165 -2.55 34.12 -19.20
N GLY A 166 -3.07 34.89 -18.24
CA GLY A 166 -3.12 36.36 -18.32
C GLY A 166 -4.11 36.91 -19.34
N TYR A 167 -5.16 36.14 -19.69
CA TYR A 167 -6.18 36.57 -20.64
C TYR A 167 -6.96 37.79 -20.16
N ILE A 168 -7.06 38.82 -21.01
CA ILE A 168 -7.84 40.04 -20.73
C ILE A 168 -8.98 40.16 -21.75
N VAL A 169 -10.21 40.12 -21.26
CA VAL A 169 -11.42 40.45 -22.04
C VAL A 169 -11.42 41.92 -22.44
N SER A 170 -11.79 42.20 -23.69
CA SER A 170 -11.88 43.54 -24.28
C SER A 170 -12.85 44.45 -23.53
N THR A 171 -12.50 45.73 -23.39
CA THR A 171 -13.37 46.77 -22.81
C THR A 171 -14.71 46.95 -23.52
N ALA A 172 -14.82 46.48 -24.77
CA ALA A 172 -16.06 46.51 -25.54
C ALA A 172 -16.95 45.27 -25.34
N ASP A 173 -16.44 44.21 -24.72
CA ASP A 173 -17.17 42.97 -24.52
C ASP A 173 -18.04 43.05 -23.23
N PRO A 174 -19.35 42.78 -23.31
CA PRO A 174 -20.26 42.92 -22.18
C PRO A 174 -20.00 41.93 -21.03
N VAL A 175 -19.19 40.88 -21.24
CA VAL A 175 -18.80 39.93 -20.17
C VAL A 175 -17.74 40.50 -19.25
N ARG A 176 -16.97 41.50 -19.69
CA ARG A 176 -15.82 42.03 -18.93
C ARG A 176 -16.13 42.45 -17.50
N PRO A 177 -17.21 43.19 -17.18
CA PRO A 177 -17.51 43.57 -15.80
C PRO A 177 -17.73 42.37 -14.87
N LEU A 178 -18.25 41.25 -15.40
CA LEU A 178 -18.41 40.01 -14.64
C LEU A 178 -17.03 39.43 -14.30
N VAL A 179 -16.11 39.39 -15.27
CA VAL A 179 -14.74 38.89 -15.07
C VAL A 179 -13.99 39.73 -14.04
N GLU A 180 -14.08 41.06 -14.15
CA GLU A 180 -13.49 41.98 -13.16
C GLU A 180 -13.98 41.68 -11.75
N SER A 181 -15.29 41.46 -11.58
CA SER A 181 -15.88 41.14 -10.27
C SER A 181 -15.40 39.79 -9.72
N ILE A 182 -15.32 38.76 -10.58
CA ILE A 182 -14.84 37.42 -10.19
C ILE A 182 -13.39 37.51 -9.75
N VAL A 183 -12.53 38.16 -10.53
CA VAL A 183 -11.10 38.28 -10.24
C VAL A 183 -10.88 39.04 -8.94
N ALA A 184 -11.55 40.18 -8.75
CA ALA A 184 -11.43 40.97 -7.52
C ALA A 184 -11.87 40.17 -6.28
N ALA A 185 -13.02 39.49 -6.34
CA ALA A 185 -13.52 38.66 -5.24
C ALA A 185 -12.60 37.46 -4.96
N THR A 186 -12.05 36.83 -6.00
CA THR A 186 -11.15 35.68 -5.87
C THR A 186 -9.81 36.09 -5.23
N LEU A 187 -9.24 37.22 -5.66
CA LEU A 187 -8.02 37.76 -5.05
C LEU A 187 -8.22 38.10 -3.57
N LEU A 188 -9.38 38.69 -3.23
CA LEU A 188 -9.73 39.01 -1.85
C LEU A 188 -9.88 37.76 -0.97
N ALA A 189 -10.47 36.70 -1.50
CA ALA A 189 -10.67 35.44 -0.78
C ALA A 189 -9.39 34.59 -0.66
N GLY A 190 -8.44 34.76 -1.59
CA GLY A 190 -7.22 33.97 -1.65
C GLY A 190 -7.40 32.60 -2.32
N PRO A 191 -6.29 31.86 -2.54
CA PRO A 191 -6.32 30.55 -3.18
C PRO A 191 -6.82 29.47 -2.22
N LEU A 192 -7.43 28.42 -2.78
CA LEU A 192 -7.69 27.18 -2.05
C LEU A 192 -6.46 26.26 -2.04
N ALA A 193 -6.42 25.35 -1.07
CA ALA A 193 -5.53 24.20 -1.11
C ALA A 193 -6.09 23.13 -2.06
N GLU A 194 -5.20 22.27 -2.57
CA GLU A 194 -5.58 21.11 -3.36
C GLU A 194 -6.50 20.21 -2.54
N PRO A 195 -7.66 19.79 -3.10
CA PRO A 195 -8.47 18.80 -2.41
C PRO A 195 -7.70 17.50 -2.25
N SER A 196 -7.79 16.87 -1.09
CA SER A 196 -7.24 15.52 -0.89
C SER A 196 -7.93 14.57 -1.87
N PRO A 197 -7.19 13.77 -2.66
CA PRO A 197 -7.83 12.76 -3.49
C PRO A 197 -8.56 11.76 -2.59
N PRO A 198 -9.69 11.21 -3.05
CA PRO A 198 -10.28 10.08 -2.36
C PRO A 198 -9.30 8.90 -2.35
N ALA A 199 -9.26 8.16 -1.25
CA ALA A 199 -8.33 7.07 -1.07
C ALA A 199 -9.06 5.75 -0.84
N ILE A 200 -8.69 4.73 -1.62
CA ILE A 200 -9.03 3.33 -1.38
C ILE A 200 -7.74 2.53 -1.20
N ALA A 201 -7.72 1.59 -0.25
CA ALA A 201 -6.60 0.72 0.00
C ALA A 201 -7.03 -0.62 0.61
N ILE A 202 -6.24 -1.66 0.34
CA ILE A 202 -6.32 -2.95 1.03
C ILE A 202 -4.98 -3.16 1.76
N THR A 203 -5.03 -3.42 3.07
CA THR A 203 -3.84 -3.65 3.91
C THR A 203 -3.93 -4.99 4.64
N PRO A 204 -2.90 -5.85 4.57
CA PRO A 204 -1.67 -5.69 3.81
C PRO A 204 -1.90 -5.79 2.30
N ALA A 205 -1.01 -5.20 1.50
CA ALA A 205 -1.05 -5.30 0.03
C ALA A 205 -0.75 -6.72 -0.48
N SER A 206 -0.19 -7.57 0.38
CA SER A 206 0.00 -8.99 0.10
C SER A 206 -0.03 -9.83 1.37
N ALA A 207 -0.54 -11.06 1.29
CA ALA A 207 -0.37 -12.07 2.32
C ALA A 207 -0.29 -13.47 1.72
N SER A 208 0.32 -14.40 2.45
CA SER A 208 0.47 -15.79 2.02
C SER A 208 -0.05 -16.75 3.10
N GLY A 209 -0.60 -17.90 2.69
CA GLY A 209 -0.99 -18.96 3.62
C GLY A 209 -1.18 -20.30 2.93
N ALA A 210 -1.35 -21.36 3.72
CA ALA A 210 -1.57 -22.70 3.20
C ALA A 210 -2.91 -22.76 2.43
N ALA A 211 -2.94 -23.49 1.32
CA ALA A 211 -4.19 -23.82 0.65
C ALA A 211 -5.14 -24.54 1.63
N GLY A 212 -6.40 -24.11 1.66
CA GLY A 212 -7.43 -24.55 2.60
C GLY A 212 -7.47 -23.76 3.92
N ALA A 213 -6.42 -23.04 4.29
CA ALA A 213 -6.39 -22.17 5.46
C ALA A 213 -7.01 -20.79 5.16
N LEU A 214 -7.38 -20.06 6.21
CA LEU A 214 -7.75 -18.64 6.10
C LEU A 214 -6.50 -17.78 6.00
N VAL A 215 -6.48 -16.86 5.04
CA VAL A 215 -5.42 -15.87 4.83
C VAL A 215 -6.00 -14.48 5.07
N GLY A 216 -5.35 -13.70 5.94
CA GLY A 216 -5.80 -12.37 6.35
C GLY A 216 -5.44 -12.04 7.80
N PRO A 217 -6.00 -10.97 8.39
CA PRO A 217 -7.00 -10.09 7.78
C PRO A 217 -6.43 -9.16 6.71
N PHE A 218 -7.23 -8.91 5.69
CA PHE A 218 -7.12 -7.77 4.77
C PHE A 218 -8.10 -6.70 5.23
N THR A 219 -7.62 -5.56 5.68
CA THR A 219 -8.44 -4.40 6.00
C THR A 219 -8.65 -3.56 4.76
N VAL A 220 -9.92 -3.38 4.37
CA VAL A 220 -10.32 -2.52 3.26
C VAL A 220 -10.68 -1.15 3.80
N THR A 221 -10.01 -0.10 3.33
CA THR A 221 -10.32 1.28 3.71
C THR A 221 -10.69 2.07 2.47
N ALA A 222 -11.78 2.81 2.55
CA ALA A 222 -12.17 3.81 1.56
C ALA A 222 -12.59 5.10 2.27
N THR A 223 -12.13 6.24 1.74
CA THR A 223 -12.44 7.56 2.25
C THR A 223 -12.81 8.49 1.11
N ALA A 224 -13.88 9.26 1.32
CA ALA A 224 -14.25 10.37 0.46
C ALA A 224 -13.28 11.55 0.65
N THR A 225 -13.38 12.53 -0.24
CA THR A 225 -12.51 13.72 -0.29
C THR A 225 -12.62 14.60 0.97
N ASP A 226 -13.77 14.60 1.65
CA ASP A 226 -13.95 15.29 2.93
C ASP A 226 -13.37 14.50 4.14
N GLY A 227 -12.78 13.33 3.88
CA GLY A 227 -12.23 12.41 4.87
C GLY A 227 -13.27 11.50 5.51
N ALA A 228 -14.55 11.57 5.11
CA ALA A 228 -15.57 10.66 5.62
C ALA A 228 -15.34 9.24 5.08
N PRO A 229 -15.57 8.20 5.89
CA PRO A 229 -15.52 6.82 5.40
C PRO A 229 -16.65 6.59 4.39
N THR A 230 -16.33 5.88 3.30
CA THR A 230 -17.32 5.43 2.30
C THR A 230 -17.25 3.91 2.16
N ASP A 231 -18.31 3.31 1.61
CA ASP A 231 -18.37 1.88 1.36
C ASP A 231 -17.52 1.51 0.13
N ALA A 232 -16.89 0.34 0.17
CA ALA A 232 -16.20 -0.28 -0.95
C ALA A 232 -16.94 -1.54 -1.38
N THR A 233 -16.87 -1.89 -2.65
CA THR A 233 -17.37 -3.14 -3.21
C THR A 233 -16.19 -4.08 -3.41
N LEU A 234 -16.28 -5.31 -2.91
CA LEU A 234 -15.20 -6.29 -3.09
C LEU A 234 -15.31 -7.00 -4.44
N ASP A 235 -14.17 -7.23 -5.07
CA ASP A 235 -14.02 -8.17 -6.19
C ASP A 235 -13.25 -9.40 -5.70
N ILE A 236 -13.99 -10.49 -5.47
CA ILE A 236 -13.43 -11.75 -4.98
C ILE A 236 -13.08 -12.63 -6.19
N PRO A 237 -11.82 -13.06 -6.35
CA PRO A 237 -11.40 -13.84 -7.51
C PRO A 237 -12.04 -15.24 -7.49
N ALA A 238 -12.16 -15.86 -8.67
CA ALA A 238 -12.67 -17.22 -8.77
C ALA A 238 -11.78 -18.20 -8.01
N GLY A 239 -12.39 -19.20 -7.37
CA GLY A 239 -11.67 -20.26 -6.64
C GLY A 239 -11.31 -19.93 -5.18
N VAL A 240 -11.68 -18.76 -4.68
CA VAL A 240 -11.59 -18.42 -3.25
C VAL A 240 -12.94 -17.97 -2.70
N THR A 241 -13.13 -18.19 -1.40
CA THR A 241 -14.26 -17.68 -0.63
C THR A 241 -13.76 -16.62 0.33
N ALA A 242 -14.48 -15.50 0.43
CA ALA A 242 -14.19 -14.42 1.36
C ALA A 242 -15.08 -14.49 2.61
N TYR A 243 -14.53 -14.06 3.75
CA TYR A 243 -15.20 -14.07 5.03
C TYR A 243 -14.97 -12.76 5.79
N SER A 244 -15.97 -12.29 6.53
CA SER A 244 -15.88 -11.08 7.35
C SER A 244 -15.44 -11.35 8.80
N ASP A 245 -15.13 -12.60 9.14
CA ASP A 245 -14.71 -13.03 10.46
C ASP A 245 -13.51 -13.99 10.42
N ALA A 246 -12.69 -13.93 11.46
CA ALA A 246 -11.49 -14.75 11.58
C ALA A 246 -11.77 -16.26 11.72
N ALA A 247 -13.01 -16.67 12.03
CA ALA A 247 -13.37 -18.08 12.08
C ALA A 247 -13.77 -18.63 10.70
N GLY A 248 -13.97 -17.76 9.69
CA GLY A 248 -14.37 -18.14 8.35
C GLY A 248 -15.76 -18.75 8.31
N THR A 249 -16.72 -18.09 8.96
CA THR A 249 -18.09 -18.58 9.13
C THR A 249 -19.14 -17.68 8.48
N VAL A 250 -18.83 -16.40 8.29
CA VAL A 250 -19.69 -15.39 7.68
C VAL A 250 -19.12 -15.04 6.32
N GLU A 251 -19.68 -15.66 5.27
CA GLU A 251 -19.24 -15.45 3.89
C GLU A 251 -19.61 -14.06 3.37
N VAL A 252 -18.74 -13.51 2.53
CA VAL A 252 -18.94 -12.26 1.80
C VAL A 252 -18.89 -12.56 0.31
N ALA A 253 -19.97 -12.20 -0.41
CA ALA A 253 -20.05 -12.41 -1.84
C ALA A 253 -19.20 -11.39 -2.61
N SER A 254 -18.68 -11.78 -3.78
CA SER A 254 -18.15 -10.80 -4.76
C SER A 254 -19.26 -9.81 -5.15
N GLY A 255 -18.91 -8.53 -5.26
CA GLY A 255 -19.86 -7.45 -5.49
C GLY A 255 -20.60 -6.95 -4.24
N ALA A 256 -20.33 -7.51 -3.05
CA ALA A 256 -20.94 -7.02 -1.81
C ALA A 256 -20.30 -5.71 -1.34
N PRO A 257 -21.11 -4.72 -0.89
CA PRO A 257 -20.57 -3.53 -0.24
C PRO A 257 -20.05 -3.88 1.16
N VAL A 258 -18.92 -3.30 1.52
CA VAL A 258 -18.27 -3.38 2.83
C VAL A 258 -17.93 -1.98 3.32
N ALA A 259 -18.11 -1.75 4.61
CA ALA A 259 -17.76 -0.47 5.21
C ALA A 259 -16.24 -0.27 5.25
N SER A 260 -15.81 0.99 5.20
CA SER A 260 -14.41 1.33 5.44
C SER A 260 -13.94 0.80 6.80
N GLY A 261 -12.80 0.11 6.82
CA GLY A 261 -12.23 -0.57 7.99
C GLY A 261 -12.63 -2.04 8.12
N THR A 262 -13.51 -2.59 7.26
CA THR A 262 -13.87 -4.01 7.30
C THR A 262 -12.65 -4.90 7.08
N GLN A 263 -12.51 -5.93 7.92
CA GLN A 263 -11.51 -6.98 7.78
C GLN A 263 -12.08 -8.17 7.02
N ILE A 264 -11.30 -8.67 6.05
CA ILE A 264 -11.65 -9.76 5.17
C ILE A 264 -10.60 -10.87 5.29
N TRP A 265 -11.04 -12.11 5.35
CA TRP A 265 -10.20 -13.30 5.25
C TRP A 265 -10.58 -14.08 4.00
N LEU A 266 -9.60 -14.65 3.30
CA LEU A 266 -9.83 -15.48 2.13
C LEU A 266 -9.46 -16.94 2.41
N ARG A 267 -10.19 -17.87 1.81
CA ARG A 267 -9.84 -19.30 1.78
C ARG A 267 -9.94 -19.80 0.35
N GLY A 268 -8.86 -20.40 -0.16
CA GLY A 268 -8.86 -21.11 -1.44
C GLY A 268 -8.18 -22.46 -1.28
N THR A 269 -8.60 -23.47 -2.03
CA THR A 269 -8.09 -24.85 -1.92
C THR A 269 -7.00 -25.18 -2.93
N THR A 270 -6.79 -24.33 -3.93
CA THR A 270 -5.81 -24.57 -4.99
C THR A 270 -4.59 -23.67 -4.76
N PRO A 271 -3.37 -24.22 -4.67
CA PRO A 271 -2.16 -23.42 -4.61
C PRO A 271 -2.01 -22.49 -5.82
N GLY A 272 -1.51 -21.28 -5.60
CA GLY A 272 -1.34 -20.25 -6.61
C GLY A 272 -1.54 -18.84 -6.06
N THR A 273 -1.35 -17.84 -6.92
CA THR A 273 -1.58 -16.43 -6.58
C THR A 273 -2.93 -15.98 -7.12
N VAL A 274 -3.72 -15.33 -6.26
CA VAL A 274 -4.96 -14.65 -6.64
C VAL A 274 -4.91 -13.19 -6.19
N SER A 275 -5.80 -12.35 -6.73
CA SER A 275 -5.86 -10.93 -6.40
C SER A 275 -7.22 -10.58 -5.81
N LEU A 276 -7.25 -10.11 -4.57
CA LEU A 276 -8.43 -9.52 -3.95
C LEU A 276 -8.57 -8.09 -4.44
N GLY A 277 -9.65 -7.78 -5.16
CA GLY A 277 -9.96 -6.42 -5.57
C GLY A 277 -10.91 -5.73 -4.60
N ALA A 278 -10.82 -4.41 -4.55
CA ALA A 278 -11.85 -3.55 -3.98
C ALA A 278 -12.01 -2.30 -4.85
N THR A 279 -13.26 -1.92 -5.06
CA THR A 279 -13.66 -0.77 -5.85
C THR A 279 -14.53 0.13 -4.98
N ALA A 280 -14.24 1.42 -4.91
CA ALA A 280 -15.14 2.39 -4.29
C ALA A 280 -15.56 3.39 -5.35
N THR A 281 -16.85 3.73 -5.35
CA THR A 281 -17.28 4.94 -6.04
C THR A 281 -16.97 6.10 -5.11
N VAL A 282 -16.05 6.96 -5.54
CA VAL A 282 -15.53 8.05 -4.72
C VAL A 282 -15.92 9.39 -5.33
N ASP A 283 -16.34 10.31 -4.46
CA ASP A 283 -16.63 11.68 -4.86
C ASP A 283 -15.32 12.40 -5.19
N VAL A 284 -15.11 12.68 -6.46
CA VAL A 284 -14.01 13.51 -6.94
C VAL A 284 -14.51 14.95 -7.04
N PRO A 285 -13.95 15.90 -6.25
CA PRO A 285 -14.52 17.23 -6.12
C PRO A 285 -14.29 18.10 -7.35
N ALA A 286 -15.12 19.13 -7.48
CA ALA A 286 -14.84 20.25 -8.36
C ALA A 286 -13.47 20.87 -8.02
N GLY A 287 -12.67 21.19 -9.03
CA GLY A 287 -11.29 21.65 -8.83
C GLY A 287 -10.20 20.58 -9.02
N THR A 288 -10.58 19.34 -9.31
CA THR A 288 -9.64 18.26 -9.67
C THR A 288 -9.15 18.42 -11.11
N ILE A 289 -7.84 18.24 -11.33
CA ILE A 289 -7.17 18.46 -12.62
C ILE A 289 -6.96 17.15 -13.36
N TYR A 290 -7.15 17.18 -14.68
CA TYR A 290 -6.88 16.06 -15.56
C TYR A 290 -5.98 16.49 -16.72
N LEU A 291 -5.01 15.63 -17.03
CA LEU A 291 -4.11 15.76 -18.18
C LEU A 291 -4.55 14.83 -19.29
N TYR A 292 -4.17 15.21 -20.51
CA TYR A 292 -4.35 14.36 -21.68
C TYR A 292 -3.61 13.03 -21.51
N ASP A 293 -4.28 11.92 -21.77
CA ASP A 293 -3.73 10.57 -21.55
C ASP A 293 -2.66 10.15 -22.59
N GLY A 294 -2.57 10.84 -23.72
CA GLY A 294 -1.61 10.52 -24.78
C GLY A 294 -2.04 9.35 -25.69
N ASN A 295 -3.25 8.82 -25.52
CA ASN A 295 -3.67 7.56 -26.15
C ASN A 295 -4.24 7.75 -27.56
N THR A 296 -4.45 8.99 -28.02
CA THR A 296 -5.03 9.27 -29.34
C THR A 296 -3.94 9.37 -30.42
N PRO A 297 -3.97 8.51 -31.46
CA PRO A 297 -2.97 8.54 -32.53
C PRO A 297 -2.88 9.92 -33.22
N GLY A 298 -1.65 10.41 -33.40
CA GLY A 298 -1.38 11.68 -34.09
C GLY A 298 -1.63 12.93 -33.25
N GLN A 299 -1.95 12.78 -31.95
CA GLN A 299 -2.13 13.90 -31.03
C GLN A 299 -0.98 13.94 -30.02
N ALA A 300 -0.25 15.05 -30.02
CA ALA A 300 0.91 15.21 -29.14
C ALA A 300 0.56 15.89 -27.81
N ALA A 301 -0.51 16.71 -27.78
CA ALA A 301 -0.94 17.46 -26.61
C ALA A 301 -2.40 17.87 -26.73
N ALA A 302 -3.06 18.00 -25.59
CA ALA A 302 -4.38 18.64 -25.48
C ALA A 302 -4.41 19.56 -24.25
N GLN A 303 -5.40 20.45 -24.18
CA GLN A 303 -5.55 21.33 -23.02
C GLN A 303 -5.74 20.52 -21.74
N THR A 304 -5.10 20.96 -20.66
CA THR A 304 -5.43 20.53 -19.30
C THR A 304 -6.84 20.99 -18.96
N ILE A 305 -7.60 20.12 -18.28
CA ILE A 305 -8.98 20.40 -17.85
C ILE A 305 -9.11 20.31 -16.34
N MET A 306 -10.11 21.01 -15.80
CA MET A 306 -10.48 20.94 -14.39
C MET A 306 -11.98 20.68 -14.26
N LEU A 307 -12.37 19.72 -13.43
CA LEU A 307 -13.78 19.42 -13.17
C LEU A 307 -14.48 20.62 -12.55
N ALA A 308 -15.64 20.96 -13.08
CA ALA A 308 -16.44 22.11 -12.67
C ALA A 308 -17.60 21.73 -11.76
N GLN A 309 -17.75 20.45 -11.41
CA GLN A 309 -18.64 19.90 -10.40
C GLN A 309 -17.99 18.67 -9.77
N THR A 310 -18.43 18.33 -8.56
CA THR A 310 -18.13 17.02 -7.97
C THR A 310 -18.81 15.94 -8.80
N GLY A 311 -18.10 14.85 -9.05
CA GLY A 311 -18.65 13.67 -9.71
C GLY A 311 -18.16 12.39 -9.06
N ASN A 312 -18.76 11.27 -9.47
CA ASN A 312 -18.50 9.96 -8.93
C ASN A 312 -17.59 9.18 -9.88
N ILE A 313 -16.36 8.93 -9.45
CA ILE A 313 -15.37 8.15 -10.21
C ILE A 313 -15.07 6.87 -9.43
N LYS A 314 -14.79 5.77 -10.15
CA LYS A 314 -14.34 4.55 -9.48
C LYS A 314 -12.87 4.67 -9.11
N ALA A 315 -12.54 4.22 -7.91
CA ALA A 315 -11.18 3.98 -7.49
C ALA A 315 -11.03 2.49 -7.18
N ASP A 316 -10.01 1.87 -7.75
CA ASP A 316 -9.73 0.45 -7.60
C ASP A 316 -8.40 0.23 -6.87
N THR A 317 -8.34 -0.86 -6.11
CA THR A 317 -7.12 -1.36 -5.49
C THR A 317 -7.14 -2.87 -5.44
N THR A 318 -5.97 -3.48 -5.37
CA THR A 318 -5.82 -4.93 -5.25
C THR A 318 -4.85 -5.32 -4.16
N ALA A 319 -5.06 -6.49 -3.55
CA ALA A 319 -4.08 -7.16 -2.70
C ALA A 319 -3.77 -8.57 -3.20
N ALA A 320 -2.49 -8.94 -3.24
CA ALA A 320 -2.04 -10.25 -3.68
C ALA A 320 -2.20 -11.29 -2.57
N VAL A 321 -2.77 -12.44 -2.91
CA VAL A 321 -2.94 -13.55 -1.97
C VAL A 321 -2.27 -14.79 -2.54
N GLU A 322 -1.23 -15.26 -1.86
CA GLU A 322 -0.48 -16.45 -2.25
C GLU A 322 -0.92 -17.66 -1.42
N LEU A 323 -1.45 -18.67 -2.08
CA LEU A 323 -1.81 -19.96 -1.48
C LEU A 323 -0.72 -20.97 -1.81
N PHE A 324 -0.08 -21.56 -0.80
CA PHE A 324 0.94 -22.59 -1.00
C PHE A 324 0.44 -23.98 -0.63
N ALA A 325 0.96 -25.00 -1.30
CA ALA A 325 0.73 -26.39 -0.91
C ALA A 325 1.41 -26.65 0.44
N ALA A 326 0.71 -27.34 1.34
CA ALA A 326 1.20 -27.57 2.70
C ALA A 326 0.92 -29.01 3.16
N GLY A 327 1.74 -29.50 4.08
CA GLY A 327 1.51 -30.75 4.80
C GLY A 327 1.58 -30.52 6.30
N SER A 328 1.73 -31.61 7.05
CA SER A 328 1.76 -31.59 8.51
C SER A 328 2.95 -32.37 9.07
N LEU A 329 3.43 -31.96 10.23
CA LEU A 329 4.42 -32.69 11.03
C LEU A 329 3.76 -33.21 12.31
N VAL A 330 3.89 -34.49 12.56
CA VAL A 330 3.57 -35.13 13.84
C VAL A 330 4.88 -35.47 14.55
N VAL A 331 5.04 -34.96 15.77
CA VAL A 331 6.19 -35.25 16.63
C VAL A 331 5.73 -36.17 17.75
N ASP A 332 6.24 -37.39 17.72
CA ASP A 332 5.99 -38.42 18.74
C ASP A 332 7.17 -38.48 19.71
N LYS A 333 6.89 -38.25 20.99
CA LYS A 333 7.85 -38.46 22.07
C LYS A 333 7.52 -39.72 22.85
N THR A 334 8.39 -40.72 22.77
CA THR A 334 8.26 -41.98 23.51
C THR A 334 9.20 -42.01 24.71
N ILE A 335 8.65 -42.28 25.90
CA ILE A 335 9.41 -42.65 27.10
C ILE A 335 9.31 -44.17 27.28
N ALA A 336 10.44 -44.85 27.29
CA ALA A 336 10.54 -46.31 27.39
C ALA A 336 11.61 -46.73 28.42
N GLY A 337 11.74 -48.03 28.65
CA GLY A 337 12.75 -48.60 29.55
C GLY A 337 12.25 -48.85 30.96
N ALA A 338 13.01 -49.67 31.70
CA ALA A 338 12.61 -50.18 33.02
C ALA A 338 12.52 -49.09 34.10
N ALA A 339 13.16 -47.94 33.89
CA ALA A 339 13.12 -46.78 34.79
C ALA A 339 12.29 -45.62 34.24
N ALA A 340 11.42 -45.87 33.24
CA ALA A 340 10.48 -44.86 32.76
C ALA A 340 9.60 -44.33 33.90
N GLY A 341 9.38 -43.01 33.94
CA GLY A 341 8.73 -42.32 35.06
C GLY A 341 9.69 -41.85 36.16
N ALA A 342 11.00 -42.13 36.05
CA ALA A 342 12.01 -41.63 36.98
C ALA A 342 12.97 -40.58 36.37
N GLN A 343 12.80 -40.26 35.08
CA GLN A 343 13.57 -39.21 34.40
C GLN A 343 13.20 -37.81 34.89
N GLY A 344 14.13 -36.87 34.76
CA GLY A 344 13.89 -35.44 34.91
C GLY A 344 13.03 -34.88 33.77
N GLU A 345 12.91 -33.56 33.71
CA GLU A 345 12.21 -32.88 32.62
C GLU A 345 12.85 -33.20 31.27
N VAL A 346 12.01 -33.30 30.23
CA VAL A 346 12.44 -33.50 28.85
C VAL A 346 11.95 -32.36 27.99
N VAL A 347 12.83 -31.81 27.15
CA VAL A 347 12.51 -30.70 26.23
C VAL A 347 12.92 -31.08 24.83
N LEU A 348 12.00 -30.95 23.87
CA LEU A 348 12.24 -31.09 22.44
C LEU A 348 12.10 -29.73 21.76
N ASP A 349 13.02 -29.42 20.84
CA ASP A 349 12.91 -28.27 19.95
C ASP A 349 12.62 -28.76 18.53
N VAL A 350 11.50 -28.29 17.99
CA VAL A 350 10.98 -28.62 16.65
C VAL A 350 11.26 -27.43 15.74
N ALA A 351 11.99 -27.67 14.64
CA ALA A 351 12.32 -26.65 13.66
C ALA A 351 12.07 -27.15 12.24
N CYS A 352 11.34 -26.36 11.44
CA CYS A 352 11.20 -26.60 10.01
C CYS A 352 11.71 -25.40 9.22
N THR A 353 12.39 -25.66 8.11
CA THR A 353 12.91 -24.64 7.21
C THR A 353 12.57 -24.96 5.75
N LEU A 354 12.24 -23.93 4.97
CA LEU A 354 12.11 -24.02 3.52
C LEU A 354 13.24 -23.19 2.90
N ASN A 355 14.12 -23.82 2.13
CA ASN A 355 15.28 -23.17 1.51
C ASN A 355 16.12 -22.35 2.52
N GLY A 356 16.28 -22.86 3.75
CA GLY A 356 17.02 -22.21 4.82
C GLY A 356 16.26 -21.10 5.57
N THR A 357 15.03 -20.78 5.17
CA THR A 357 14.16 -19.82 5.89
C THR A 357 13.31 -20.57 6.93
N PRO A 358 13.30 -20.17 8.20
CA PRO A 358 12.44 -20.78 9.22
C PRO A 358 10.95 -20.62 8.90
N VAL A 359 10.20 -21.71 8.93
CA VAL A 359 8.74 -21.75 8.73
C VAL A 359 7.98 -22.29 9.95
N LEU A 360 8.66 -23.01 10.84
CA LEU A 360 8.14 -23.45 12.13
C LEU A 360 9.26 -23.47 13.17
N GLY A 361 8.98 -23.01 14.38
CA GLY A 361 9.86 -23.12 15.54
C GLY A 361 9.02 -23.26 16.81
N GLN A 362 9.07 -24.43 17.44
CA GLN A 362 8.25 -24.77 18.61
C GLN A 362 9.05 -25.59 19.62
N SER A 363 8.65 -25.56 20.89
CA SER A 363 9.24 -26.38 21.94
C SER A 363 8.18 -27.23 22.63
N ILE A 364 8.49 -28.49 22.89
CA ILE A 364 7.63 -29.45 23.58
C ILE A 364 8.30 -29.81 24.91
N THR A 365 7.61 -29.56 26.02
CA THR A 365 8.12 -29.91 27.36
C THR A 365 7.32 -31.06 27.95
N LEU A 366 8.00 -32.15 28.31
CA LEU A 366 7.42 -33.22 29.12
C LEU A 366 7.91 -33.05 30.56
N PRO A 367 6.99 -32.98 31.54
CA PRO A 367 7.36 -32.87 32.95
C PRO A 367 8.24 -34.03 33.43
N ALA A 368 9.04 -33.75 34.46
CA ALA A 368 9.77 -34.80 35.17
C ALA A 368 8.82 -35.90 35.67
N GLY A 369 9.26 -37.15 35.58
CA GLY A 369 8.47 -38.32 35.96
C GLY A 369 7.32 -38.68 35.02
N SER A 370 7.31 -38.16 33.79
CA SER A 370 6.33 -38.57 32.77
C SER A 370 6.32 -40.09 32.59
N PRO A 371 5.14 -40.74 32.54
CA PRO A 371 5.03 -42.19 32.49
C PRO A 371 5.57 -42.77 31.18
N ALA A 372 5.78 -44.08 31.14
CA ALA A 372 6.08 -44.79 29.91
C ALA A 372 4.95 -44.62 28.88
N GLY A 373 5.29 -44.48 27.62
CA GLY A 373 4.34 -44.31 26.52
C GLY A 373 4.73 -43.21 25.55
N THR A 374 3.87 -42.96 24.56
CA THR A 374 4.07 -41.95 23.52
C THR A 374 3.14 -40.76 23.73
N THR A 375 3.69 -39.55 23.60
CA THR A 375 2.94 -38.29 23.52
C THR A 375 3.12 -37.71 22.12
N SER A 376 2.02 -37.35 21.45
CA SER A 376 2.03 -36.85 20.07
C SER A 376 1.66 -35.36 20.02
N SER A 377 2.41 -34.58 19.23
CA SER A 377 2.12 -33.17 18.92
C SER A 377 2.03 -32.98 17.41
N ARG A 378 0.98 -32.31 16.91
CA ARG A 378 0.77 -32.07 15.48
C ARG A 378 0.93 -30.60 15.13
N TYR A 379 1.58 -30.33 14.01
CA TYR A 379 1.77 -29.00 13.43
C TYR A 379 1.33 -29.03 11.96
N ASP A 380 0.29 -28.27 11.62
CA ASP A 380 -0.28 -28.20 10.28
C ASP A 380 0.20 -26.96 9.51
N GLY A 381 -0.07 -26.92 8.19
CA GLY A 381 0.18 -25.73 7.37
C GLY A 381 1.66 -25.49 7.09
N ILE A 382 2.50 -26.52 7.18
CA ILE A 382 3.93 -26.41 6.90
C ILE A 382 4.11 -26.48 5.38
N PRO A 383 4.78 -25.50 4.73
CA PRO A 383 4.96 -25.48 3.29
C PRO A 383 5.58 -26.78 2.73
N ASP A 384 5.09 -27.21 1.57
CA ASP A 384 5.64 -28.34 0.82
C ASP A 384 7.15 -28.15 0.56
N GLY A 385 7.92 -29.24 0.71
CA GLY A 385 9.37 -29.23 0.58
C GLY A 385 10.13 -28.73 1.82
N SER A 386 9.45 -28.34 2.90
CA SER A 386 10.12 -27.93 4.15
C SER A 386 10.88 -29.09 4.78
N ALA A 387 12.12 -28.87 5.19
CA ALA A 387 12.91 -29.82 5.98
C ALA A 387 12.68 -29.57 7.47
N CYS A 388 12.20 -30.58 8.18
CA CYS A 388 11.88 -30.55 9.60
C CYS A 388 12.84 -31.43 10.41
N THR A 389 13.29 -30.90 11.54
CA THR A 389 14.22 -31.54 12.47
C THR A 389 13.67 -31.42 13.88
N VAL A 390 13.91 -32.44 14.72
CA VAL A 390 13.60 -32.40 16.16
C VAL A 390 14.87 -32.68 16.94
N THR A 391 15.24 -31.76 17.82
CA THR A 391 16.38 -31.91 18.74
C THR A 391 15.89 -32.04 20.17
N GLU A 392 16.69 -32.66 21.03
CA GLU A 392 16.37 -32.86 22.44
C GLU A 392 17.45 -32.22 23.33
N PRO A 393 17.38 -30.90 23.58
CA PRO A 393 18.36 -30.21 24.42
C PRO A 393 18.37 -30.71 25.88
N THR A 394 17.22 -31.17 26.38
CA THR A 394 17.08 -31.70 27.75
C THR A 394 16.52 -33.11 27.68
N THR A 395 17.34 -34.12 28.03
CA THR A 395 17.00 -35.54 27.88
C THR A 395 16.30 -36.16 29.10
N GLY A 396 16.20 -35.43 30.20
CA GLY A 396 15.72 -35.96 31.49
C GLY A 396 16.72 -36.85 32.23
N GLN A 397 17.99 -36.87 31.82
CA GLN A 397 19.03 -37.60 32.55
C GLN A 397 19.25 -37.01 33.96
N THR A 398 19.41 -37.89 34.96
CA THR A 398 19.72 -37.51 36.34
C THR A 398 20.86 -38.38 36.89
N ALA A 399 21.27 -38.17 38.14
CA ALA A 399 22.25 -39.04 38.79
C ALA A 399 21.73 -40.49 39.01
N ALA A 400 20.41 -40.69 39.04
CA ALA A 400 19.79 -41.99 39.32
C ALA A 400 19.46 -42.79 38.04
N VAL A 401 19.24 -42.10 36.91
CA VAL A 401 18.85 -42.72 35.65
C VAL A 401 19.68 -42.24 34.47
N GLY A 402 20.04 -43.18 33.60
CA GLY A 402 20.67 -42.93 32.32
C GLY A 402 19.62 -42.89 31.21
N VAL A 403 19.85 -42.05 30.21
CA VAL A 403 18.95 -41.87 29.07
C VAL A 403 19.71 -42.15 27.78
N VAL A 404 19.17 -43.02 26.95
CA VAL A 404 19.58 -43.18 25.55
C VAL A 404 18.48 -42.64 24.66
N THR A 405 18.80 -41.57 23.93
CA THR A 405 17.90 -40.95 22.96
C THR A 405 18.13 -41.56 21.58
N ALA A 406 17.05 -41.94 20.91
CA ALA A 406 17.02 -42.33 19.51
C ALA A 406 15.98 -41.48 18.77
N SER A 407 16.25 -41.12 17.51
CA SER A 407 15.34 -40.38 16.64
C SER A 407 15.19 -41.10 15.30
N THR A 408 14.02 -41.01 14.67
CA THR A 408 13.81 -41.46 13.29
C THR A 408 14.55 -40.59 12.26
N GLY A 409 15.10 -39.45 12.68
CA GLY A 409 15.81 -38.50 11.83
C GLY A 409 14.92 -37.39 11.30
N ASP A 410 15.51 -36.55 10.46
CA ASP A 410 14.84 -35.41 9.83
C ASP A 410 13.89 -35.87 8.72
N VAL A 411 12.85 -35.08 8.44
CA VAL A 411 11.86 -35.37 7.39
C VAL A 411 11.67 -34.18 6.46
N THR A 412 11.30 -34.45 5.21
CA THR A 412 10.80 -33.43 4.30
C THR A 412 9.27 -33.51 4.27
N ILE A 413 8.61 -32.38 4.45
CA ILE A 413 7.15 -32.28 4.35
C ILE A 413 6.74 -32.37 2.89
N ALA A 414 5.78 -33.24 2.59
CA ALA A 414 5.09 -33.28 1.31
C ALA A 414 3.66 -32.74 1.46
N ALA A 415 3.16 -32.05 0.44
CA ALA A 415 1.79 -31.54 0.40
C ALA A 415 0.74 -32.62 0.74
N ASP A 416 -0.27 -32.25 1.52
CA ASP A 416 -1.39 -33.12 1.93
C ASP A 416 -0.99 -34.43 2.64
N THR A 417 0.22 -34.48 3.24
CA THR A 417 0.71 -35.65 3.99
C THR A 417 1.10 -35.32 5.43
N ASP A 418 0.98 -36.32 6.29
CA ASP A 418 1.49 -36.29 7.67
C ASP A 418 2.88 -36.93 7.69
N ALA A 419 3.91 -36.11 7.87
CA ALA A 419 5.26 -36.59 8.17
C ALA A 419 5.39 -36.83 9.69
N VAL A 420 6.07 -37.91 10.08
CA VAL A 420 6.20 -38.28 11.50
C VAL A 420 7.68 -38.32 11.89
N ILE A 421 8.03 -37.63 12.98
CA ILE A 421 9.31 -37.79 13.67
C ILE A 421 9.04 -38.40 15.05
N THR A 422 9.67 -39.54 15.33
CA THR A 422 9.61 -40.17 16.65
C THR A 422 10.94 -40.03 17.37
N VAL A 423 10.92 -39.40 18.55
CA VAL A 423 12.06 -39.33 19.48
C VAL A 423 11.78 -40.26 20.66
N THR A 424 12.62 -41.27 20.84
CA THR A 424 12.49 -42.27 21.91
C THR A 424 13.60 -42.12 22.94
N ASN A 425 13.22 -41.94 24.21
CA ASN A 425 14.13 -42.05 25.33
C ASN A 425 13.97 -43.40 26.01
N THR A 426 15.05 -44.18 26.04
CA THR A 426 15.12 -45.40 26.85
C THR A 426 15.79 -45.09 28.18
N ILE A 427 15.02 -45.16 29.26
CA ILE A 427 15.44 -44.82 30.62
C ILE A 427 15.88 -46.08 31.36
N THR A 428 17.10 -46.05 31.90
CA THR A 428 17.71 -47.16 32.66
C THR A 428 18.21 -46.68 34.02
N VAL A 429 18.26 -47.56 35.02
CA VAL A 429 18.83 -47.22 36.33
C VAL A 429 20.35 -47.17 36.22
N THR A 430 20.99 -46.09 36.66
CA THR A 430 22.46 -45.94 36.58
C THR A 430 23.18 -46.64 37.74
N ASN A 431 22.47 -46.95 38.83
CA ASN A 431 23.07 -47.52 40.03
C ASN A 431 22.77 -49.02 40.16
N THR A 432 23.67 -49.86 39.67
CA THR A 432 23.80 -51.22 40.21
C THR A 432 24.62 -51.09 41.49
N TYR A 433 23.95 -51.10 42.64
CA TYR A 433 24.62 -51.12 43.93
C TYR A 433 25.54 -52.35 43.99
N ALA A 434 26.86 -52.14 43.90
CA ALA A 434 27.83 -53.19 44.20
C ALA A 434 27.69 -53.49 45.70
N PRO A 435 27.29 -54.71 46.12
CA PRO A 435 27.14 -55.00 47.53
C PRO A 435 28.48 -54.76 48.24
N PRO A 436 28.50 -54.15 49.43
CA PRO A 436 29.74 -53.96 50.18
C PRO A 436 30.40 -55.32 50.41
N ARG A 437 31.68 -55.45 50.07
CA ARG A 437 32.48 -56.61 50.49
C ARG A 437 32.45 -56.65 52.02
N ASN A 438 31.84 -57.69 52.59
CA ASN A 438 31.99 -58.01 54.00
C ASN A 438 33.48 -58.25 54.29
N ALA A 439 34.14 -57.26 54.91
CA ALA A 439 35.43 -57.47 55.55
C ALA A 439 35.16 -58.13 56.91
N GLY A 440 35.68 -59.34 57.08
CA GLY A 440 35.50 -60.17 58.26
C GLY A 440 36.13 -59.59 59.53
N SER A 441 35.60 -60.09 60.64
CA SER A 441 35.97 -59.85 62.03
C SER A 441 37.46 -60.04 62.35
N SER A 442 37.97 -59.21 63.27
CA SER A 442 38.86 -59.65 64.36
C SER A 442 38.86 -58.64 65.51
N ASP A 443 38.69 -59.16 66.73
CA ASP A 443 38.63 -58.52 68.04
C ASP A 443 39.81 -57.59 68.41
N GLY A 444 39.60 -56.67 69.38
CA GLY A 444 40.68 -56.33 70.34
C GLY A 444 40.81 -54.91 70.95
N ALA A 445 39.78 -54.38 71.64
CA ALA A 445 39.86 -53.52 72.86
C ALA A 445 40.60 -52.12 72.85
N PRO A 446 40.39 -51.23 73.87
CA PRO A 446 40.11 -49.81 73.64
C PRO A 446 41.21 -48.81 74.08
N GLU A 447 41.16 -47.59 73.54
CA GLU A 447 41.87 -46.42 74.11
C GLU A 447 40.95 -45.19 74.18
N LEU A 448 41.09 -44.45 75.28
CA LEU A 448 40.17 -43.44 75.82
C LEU A 448 40.26 -42.07 75.11
N ALA A 449 39.27 -41.24 75.43
CA ALA A 449 38.96 -39.92 74.90
C ALA A 449 40.06 -38.85 75.07
N VAL A 450 40.14 -37.94 74.09
CA VAL A 450 40.59 -36.56 74.28
C VAL A 450 39.52 -35.62 73.71
N THR A 451 38.83 -34.93 74.62
CA THR A 451 37.99 -33.76 74.34
C THR A 451 38.88 -32.52 74.22
N GLY A 452 38.62 -31.69 73.23
CA GLY A 452 39.22 -30.37 73.10
C GLY A 452 38.43 -29.51 72.13
N ALA A 453 37.31 -28.97 72.60
CA ALA A 453 36.69 -27.79 72.01
C ALA A 453 37.58 -26.57 72.33
N ASP A 454 37.82 -25.70 71.36
CA ASP A 454 37.34 -24.31 71.44
C ASP A 454 37.69 -23.47 70.21
N SER A 455 36.63 -23.01 69.53
CA SER A 455 36.27 -21.59 69.35
C SER A 455 37.40 -20.56 69.19
N SER A 456 37.56 -19.98 67.99
CA SER A 456 37.52 -18.52 67.76
C SER A 456 37.92 -18.12 66.33
N ARG A 457 37.07 -17.33 65.67
CA ARG A 457 37.44 -16.37 64.61
C ARG A 457 37.78 -15.04 65.29
N PRO A 458 38.66 -14.17 64.74
CA PRO A 458 38.16 -13.11 63.84
C PRO A 458 39.15 -12.61 62.74
N LEU A 459 38.59 -11.66 61.98
CA LEU A 459 38.98 -10.91 60.77
C LEU A 459 40.34 -10.16 60.72
N VAL A 460 40.60 -9.62 59.51
CA VAL A 460 41.40 -8.41 59.07
C VAL A 460 42.70 -8.76 58.31
N ALA A 461 43.14 -8.17 57.17
CA ALA A 461 42.61 -7.34 56.06
C ALA A 461 43.75 -7.06 55.02
N LEU A 462 43.38 -6.48 53.85
CA LEU A 462 44.19 -5.72 52.83
C LEU A 462 45.06 -6.52 51.82
N ALA A 463 45.15 -6.24 50.50
CA ALA A 463 44.91 -5.04 49.68
C ALA A 463 44.92 -5.29 48.12
N VAL A 464 44.13 -4.49 47.36
CA VAL A 464 44.36 -3.85 46.00
C VAL A 464 44.40 -4.76 44.73
N GLY A 465 43.80 -4.45 43.55
CA GLY A 465 43.23 -3.22 42.96
C GLY A 465 42.44 -3.44 41.61
N LEU A 466 41.82 -2.36 41.12
CA LEU A 466 40.64 -2.20 40.22
C LEU A 466 40.82 -2.25 38.68
N LEU A 467 39.71 -2.53 37.95
CA LEU A 467 39.12 -1.77 36.78
C LEU A 467 37.91 -2.55 36.18
N VAL A 468 36.67 -2.38 36.67
CA VAL A 468 35.55 -1.47 36.29
C VAL A 468 34.87 -1.74 34.93
N ALA A 469 33.57 -2.07 35.03
CA ALA A 469 32.57 -2.18 33.97
C ALA A 469 31.71 -0.91 33.87
N GLY A 470 31.10 -0.71 32.70
CA GLY A 470 29.79 -0.04 32.58
C GLY A 470 29.71 1.02 31.48
N LEU A 471 28.76 0.85 30.56
CA LEU A 471 27.93 1.95 30.05
C LEU A 471 26.77 1.41 29.18
N ALA A 472 25.58 1.45 29.78
CA ALA A 472 24.31 1.56 29.07
C ALA A 472 23.72 2.94 29.42
N LEU A 473 23.20 3.62 28.39
CA LEU A 473 22.28 4.77 28.39
C LEU A 473 22.78 6.14 28.92
N VAL A 474 22.91 7.11 28.01
CA VAL A 474 22.09 8.35 27.92
C VAL A 474 22.44 9.03 26.58
N GLY A 475 21.47 9.51 25.81
CA GLY A 475 21.82 10.39 24.68
C GLY A 475 20.76 10.86 23.68
N ALA A 476 19.46 10.82 23.96
CA ALA A 476 18.51 11.63 23.19
C ALA A 476 18.68 13.12 23.58
N SER A 477 19.40 13.89 22.78
CA SER A 477 19.12 15.31 22.50
C SER A 477 20.15 15.88 21.53
N ARG A 478 19.70 16.20 20.30
CA ARG A 478 20.06 17.40 19.54
C ARG A 478 19.30 17.43 18.21
N ARG A 479 18.06 17.91 18.29
CA ARG A 479 17.42 18.66 17.20
C ARG A 479 18.07 20.04 17.15
N TRP A 480 18.76 20.38 16.07
CA TRP A 480 18.54 21.57 15.23
C TRP A 480 19.78 21.96 14.43
N GLY A 481 19.57 22.05 13.11
CA GLY A 481 20.01 23.18 12.31
C GLY A 481 21.20 22.94 11.38
N THR A 482 20.90 22.68 10.10
CA THR A 482 21.54 23.42 8.98
C THR A 482 20.73 23.24 7.69
N ARG A 483 20.01 24.31 7.29
CA ARG A 483 19.80 24.69 5.89
C ARG A 483 20.93 25.68 5.53
N ARG A 484 21.65 25.43 4.43
CA ARG A 484 22.03 26.38 3.36
C ARG A 484 23.06 25.72 2.42
N GLY A 485 22.72 25.74 1.14
CA GLY A 485 23.40 25.14 0.00
C GLY A 485 22.36 25.00 -1.10
#